data_AF-A0A0M3IBK8-F1
#
_entry.id   AF-A0A0M3IBK8-F1
#
_cell.length_a   1.000
_cell.length_b   1.000
_cell.length_c   1.000
_cell.angle_alpha   90.00
_cell.angle_beta   90.00
_cell.angle_gamma   90.00
#
_symmetry.space_group_name_H-M   'P 1'
#
loop_
_entity.id
_entity.type
_entity.pdbx_description
1 polymer ?
#
loop_
_entity_poly.entity_id
_entity_poly.type
_entity_poly.pdbx_seq_one_letter_code
_entity_poly.pdbx_strand_id
1 'polypeptide(L)'
;MTVCPLNCARRISERITIDGRLITGGNSLLGKTVLISEGTDVACGTIEAAGEKKIVGAKFEGKFKGRIKMVQTLTAPQGLPTEVVYYFEQGDEIITHRREDESQCGSHVEFCPIGDLSKRSSLLELNIRRQLIINDLALSGPLSVSHRWIRVRPANDVSRSECAPVEEWYEETFRWTALSSRTLSQLQNELAERFGVEPFQVAVYYNRELIGSRCSIYRITLTASKEVQASGLSLFNREERRFYSDEELRCSNDTAAAHLSSSTNRGFDIFAIAYRLLIFASAVLFLRNL
;
A
#
# COMPACT_ATOMS: atom_id res chain seq x y z
N MET A 1 -8.46 -15.38 26.55
CA MET A 1 -8.18 -14.66 25.29
C MET A 1 -9.50 -14.34 24.64
N THR A 2 -10.02 -13.14 24.88
CA THR A 2 -11.33 -12.69 24.38
C THR A 2 -11.15 -12.01 23.03
N VAL A 3 -11.78 -12.59 22.02
CA VAL A 3 -11.86 -12.05 20.65
C VAL A 3 -12.74 -10.80 20.69
N CYS A 4 -12.20 -9.66 20.27
CA CYS A 4 -12.92 -8.39 20.27
C CYS A 4 -13.80 -8.27 19.02
N PRO A 5 -15.09 -7.90 19.14
CA PRO A 5 -15.97 -7.68 18.00
C PRO A 5 -15.67 -6.33 17.31
N LEU A 6 -15.53 -6.39 15.98
CA LEU A 6 -15.26 -5.28 15.07
C LEU A 6 -16.49 -4.34 14.96
N ASN A 7 -16.50 -3.25 15.73
CA ASN A 7 -17.32 -2.07 15.44
C ASN A 7 -16.62 -0.83 16.04
N CYS A 8 -15.68 -0.24 15.30
CA CYS A 8 -15.06 1.03 15.67
C CYS A 8 -15.38 2.08 14.61
N ALA A 9 -16.32 2.97 14.94
CA ALA A 9 -16.75 4.10 14.10
C ALA A 9 -16.74 5.39 14.91
N ARG A 10 -15.59 6.08 14.95
CA ARG A 10 -15.45 7.55 14.98
C ARG A 10 -13.98 7.90 15.09
N ARG A 11 -13.50 8.83 14.25
CA ARG A 11 -12.14 9.35 14.36
C ARG A 11 -12.19 10.62 15.21
N ILE A 12 -11.64 10.55 16.42
CA ILE A 12 -11.09 11.72 17.10
C ILE A 12 -9.68 11.89 16.53
N SER A 13 -9.45 12.97 15.78
CA SER A 13 -8.13 13.34 15.27
C SER A 13 -7.42 14.20 16.33
N GLU A 14 -7.03 13.60 17.45
CA GLU A 14 -6.19 14.29 18.41
C GLU A 14 -4.72 14.07 18.07
N ARG A 15 -3.99 15.19 17.95
CA ARG A 15 -2.54 15.19 17.77
C ARG A 15 -1.91 15.02 19.16
N ILE A 16 -1.59 13.77 19.52
CA ILE A 16 -0.88 13.47 20.75
C ILE A 16 0.61 13.72 20.51
N THR A 17 1.17 14.73 21.17
CA THR A 17 2.61 14.98 21.20
C THR A 17 3.22 14.03 22.23
N ILE A 18 3.93 13.01 21.75
CA ILE A 18 4.61 12.03 22.58
C ILE A 18 6.03 12.52 22.88
N ASP A 19 6.44 12.46 24.16
CA ASP A 19 7.79 12.81 24.60
C ASP A 19 8.86 12.00 23.82
N GLY A 20 9.94 12.65 23.41
CA GLY A 20 11.02 12.06 22.60
C GLY A 20 11.70 10.85 23.25
N ARG A 21 11.57 10.70 24.57
CA ARG A 21 12.04 9.53 25.34
C ARG A 21 11.27 8.24 25.05
N LEU A 22 10.07 8.34 24.49
CA LEU A 22 9.24 7.18 24.09
C LEU A 22 9.45 6.81 22.61
N ILE A 23 10.27 7.58 21.88
CA ILE A 23 10.54 7.38 20.46
C ILE A 23 11.81 6.54 20.26
N THR A 24 12.76 6.56 21.20
CA THR A 24 14.05 5.86 21.10
C THR A 24 14.30 4.90 22.27
N GLY A 25 15.16 3.89 22.07
CA GLY A 25 15.53 2.90 23.09
C GLY A 25 14.62 1.66 23.18
N GLY A 26 14.90 0.75 24.12
CA GLY A 26 14.19 -0.54 24.26
C GLY A 26 12.70 -0.44 24.59
N ASN A 27 12.24 0.73 25.05
CA ASN A 27 10.84 1.04 25.33
C ASN A 27 10.18 1.87 24.22
N SER A 28 10.79 1.96 23.03
CA SER A 28 10.25 2.73 21.91
C SER A 28 8.81 2.31 21.57
N LEU A 29 7.98 3.32 21.31
CA LEU A 29 6.61 3.19 20.82
C LEU A 29 6.55 3.22 19.28
N LEU A 30 7.68 3.46 18.59
CA LEU A 30 7.73 3.44 17.13
C LEU A 30 7.40 2.05 16.58
N GLY A 31 6.57 2.01 15.54
CA GLY A 31 6.13 0.77 14.91
C GLY A 31 5.15 -0.05 15.74
N LYS A 32 4.81 0.38 16.98
CA LYS A 32 3.78 -0.26 17.79
C LYS A 32 2.41 0.28 17.41
N THR A 33 1.43 -0.62 17.37
CA THR A 33 0.01 -0.25 17.27
C THR A 33 -0.46 0.11 18.67
N VAL A 34 -0.90 1.35 18.85
CA VAL A 34 -1.51 1.81 20.09
C VAL A 34 -3.02 1.70 19.97
N LEU A 35 -3.60 1.12 21.02
CA LEU A 35 -5.02 1.13 21.27
C LEU A 35 -5.31 2.23 22.29
N ILE A 36 -6.07 3.24 21.90
CA ILE A 36 -6.56 4.28 22.80
C ILE A 36 -8.04 3.99 23.02
N SER A 37 -8.44 3.81 24.27
CA SER A 37 -9.84 3.63 24.65
C SER A 37 -10.28 4.70 25.62
N GLU A 38 -11.37 5.40 25.30
CA GLU A 38 -12.04 6.33 26.20
C GLU A 38 -13.52 5.94 26.28
N GLY A 39 -13.95 5.43 27.43
CA GLY A 39 -15.29 4.87 27.58
C GLY A 39 -15.52 3.67 26.65
N THR A 40 -16.51 3.78 25.76
CA THR A 40 -16.83 2.76 24.73
C THR A 40 -16.11 2.99 23.41
N ASP A 41 -15.42 4.12 23.25
CA ASP A 41 -14.75 4.47 22.00
C ASP A 41 -13.35 3.89 21.98
N VAL A 42 -13.02 3.21 20.89
CA VAL A 42 -11.73 2.56 20.69
C VAL A 42 -11.12 3.06 19.38
N ALA A 43 -9.93 3.63 19.47
CA ALA A 43 -9.14 4.06 18.33
C ALA A 43 -7.84 3.24 18.28
N CYS A 44 -7.48 2.78 17.09
CA CYS A 44 -6.19 2.13 16.85
C CYS A 44 -5.37 2.93 15.84
N GLY A 45 -4.08 3.07 16.11
CA GLY A 45 -3.15 3.73 15.19
C GLY A 45 -1.72 3.27 15.44
N THR A 46 -0.89 3.32 14.41
CA THR A 46 0.56 3.11 14.52
C THR A 46 1.25 4.43 14.84
N ILE A 47 2.16 4.43 15.82
CA ILE A 47 2.99 5.60 16.08
C ILE A 47 4.16 5.60 15.09
N GLU A 48 4.22 6.66 14.29
CA GLU A 48 5.28 6.89 13.32
C GLU A 48 6.13 8.10 13.75
N ALA A 49 7.44 7.99 13.59
CA ALA A 49 8.33 9.13 13.78
C ALA A 49 8.15 10.14 12.64
N ALA A 50 8.16 11.43 12.98
CA ALA A 50 8.27 12.49 11.99
C ALA A 50 9.75 12.60 11.56
N GLY A 51 10.03 12.36 10.28
CA GLY A 51 11.38 12.44 9.73
C GLY A 51 11.47 11.83 8.33
N GLU A 52 12.61 12.05 7.67
CA GLU A 52 12.94 11.34 6.43
C GLU A 52 13.05 9.84 6.74
N LYS A 53 12.31 9.03 5.98
CA LYS A 53 12.32 7.57 6.09
C LYS A 53 13.18 7.02 4.97
N LYS A 54 14.12 6.15 5.32
CA LYS A 54 14.79 5.28 4.35
C LYS A 54 14.18 3.89 4.44
N ILE A 55 13.67 3.42 3.30
CA ILE A 55 13.06 2.09 3.19
C ILE A 55 13.89 1.30 2.20
N VAL A 56 14.31 0.12 2.62
CA VAL A 56 14.93 -0.84 1.72
C VAL A 56 14.24 -2.19 1.88
N GLY A 57 14.34 -3.05 0.88
CA GLY A 57 13.79 -4.38 0.98
C GLY A 57 14.47 -5.37 0.06
N ALA A 58 14.25 -6.64 0.36
CA ALA A 58 14.71 -7.76 -0.44
C ALA A 58 13.55 -8.71 -0.71
N LYS A 59 13.42 -9.15 -1.96
CA LYS A 59 12.41 -10.11 -2.42
C LYS A 59 13.08 -11.45 -2.73
N PHE A 60 12.55 -12.53 -2.18
CA PHE A 60 12.98 -13.90 -2.44
C PHE A 60 11.92 -14.60 -3.27
N GLU A 61 12.30 -15.11 -4.43
CA GLU A 61 11.40 -15.74 -5.41
C GLU A 61 11.76 -17.20 -5.71
N GLY A 62 12.91 -17.67 -5.22
CA GLY A 62 13.45 -18.99 -5.51
C GLY A 62 12.99 -20.07 -4.54
N LYS A 63 13.96 -20.63 -3.81
CA LYS A 63 13.77 -21.71 -2.82
C LYS A 63 12.97 -21.21 -1.62
N PHE A 64 13.20 -19.96 -1.23
CA PHE A 64 12.40 -19.25 -0.25
C PHE A 64 11.51 -18.27 -0.99
N LYS A 65 10.22 -18.30 -0.68
CA LYS A 65 9.30 -17.26 -1.14
C LYS A 65 8.96 -16.37 0.02
N GLY A 66 9.36 -15.11 -0.10
CA GLY A 66 9.17 -14.17 0.99
C GLY A 66 9.90 -12.88 0.77
N ARG A 67 9.99 -12.11 1.84
CA ARG A 67 10.56 -10.78 1.78
C ARG A 67 11.08 -10.32 3.13
N ILE A 68 11.92 -9.30 3.06
CA ILE A 68 12.33 -8.51 4.20
C ILE A 68 12.20 -7.04 3.81
N LYS A 69 11.51 -6.25 4.63
CA LYS A 69 11.41 -4.79 4.56
C LYS A 69 12.14 -4.21 5.75
N MET A 70 13.01 -3.25 5.53
CA MET A 70 13.76 -2.54 6.56
C MET A 70 13.44 -1.06 6.46
N VAL A 71 13.04 -0.46 7.58
CA VAL A 71 12.66 0.95 7.67
C VAL A 71 13.51 1.61 8.74
N GLN A 72 14.22 2.67 8.38
CA GLN A 72 14.95 3.51 9.32
C GLN A 72 14.40 4.92 9.21
N THR A 73 13.89 5.46 10.31
CA THR A 73 13.46 6.87 10.35
C THR A 73 14.63 7.68 10.88
N LEU A 74 15.06 8.70 10.13
CA LEU A 74 16.14 9.61 10.52
C LEU A 74 15.64 10.52 11.66
N THR A 75 15.72 10.06 12.91
CA THR A 75 15.45 10.88 14.10
C THR A 75 16.68 11.02 14.99
N ALA A 76 17.30 12.20 14.98
CA ALA A 76 18.25 12.72 15.97
C ALA A 76 19.54 11.87 16.21
N PRO A 77 20.59 12.40 16.89
CA PRO A 77 21.99 11.95 16.72
C PRO A 77 22.39 10.66 17.46
N GLN A 78 21.45 9.94 18.08
CA GLN A 78 21.72 8.65 18.70
C GLN A 78 21.30 7.55 17.73
N GLY A 79 22.18 6.56 17.50
CA GLY A 79 22.07 5.52 16.48
C GLY A 79 20.63 5.10 16.14
N LEU A 80 20.32 5.13 14.85
CA LEU A 80 18.95 5.04 14.36
C LEU A 80 18.46 3.59 14.37
N PRO A 81 17.42 3.25 15.15
CA PRO A 81 16.84 1.93 15.11
C PRO A 81 16.24 1.67 13.74
N THR A 82 16.53 0.48 13.22
CA THR A 82 15.93 -0.02 11.99
C THR A 82 14.87 -1.05 12.35
N GLU A 83 13.65 -0.77 11.92
CA GLU A 83 12.55 -1.71 11.96
C GLU A 83 12.72 -2.71 10.82
N VAL A 84 12.79 -4.00 11.15
CA VAL A 84 12.88 -5.10 10.19
C VAL A 84 11.58 -5.89 10.24
N VAL A 85 10.83 -5.87 9.15
CA VAL A 85 9.60 -6.65 8.97
C VAL A 85 9.87 -7.73 7.93
N TYR A 86 9.62 -8.99 8.27
CA TYR A 86 9.77 -10.10 7.33
C TYR A 86 8.55 -11.01 7.33
N TYR A 87 8.41 -11.72 6.22
CA TYR A 87 7.38 -12.71 5.99
C TYR A 87 7.83 -13.68 4.90
N PHE A 88 7.73 -14.98 5.17
CA PHE A 88 8.05 -16.04 4.24
C PHE A 88 6.87 -17.01 4.13
N GLU A 89 6.41 -17.25 2.91
CA GLU A 89 5.28 -18.14 2.60
C GLU A 89 5.74 -19.59 2.45
N GLN A 90 6.94 -19.77 1.92
CA GLN A 90 7.50 -21.07 1.57
C GLN A 90 8.99 -21.12 1.93
N GLY A 91 9.42 -22.24 2.53
CA GLY A 91 10.80 -22.52 2.93
C GLY A 91 10.85 -23.67 3.94
N ASP A 92 12.05 -24.05 4.38
CA ASP A 92 12.30 -24.80 5.63
C ASP A 92 12.67 -23.78 6.73
N GLU A 93 12.48 -24.07 8.03
CA GLU A 93 12.79 -23.15 9.16
C GLU A 93 14.05 -22.28 8.93
N ILE A 94 13.88 -20.96 8.96
CA ILE A 94 14.78 -20.03 8.29
C ILE A 94 15.67 -19.28 9.29
N ILE A 95 16.96 -19.13 8.95
CA ILE A 95 17.96 -18.26 9.57
C ILE A 95 18.41 -17.22 8.54
N THR A 96 18.37 -15.93 8.91
CA THR A 96 18.92 -14.83 8.09
C THR A 96 20.39 -14.56 8.39
N HIS A 97 21.24 -14.57 7.36
CA HIS A 97 22.67 -14.26 7.45
C HIS A 97 23.30 -13.79 6.12
N ARG A 98 24.00 -12.65 6.20
CA ARG A 98 25.42 -12.42 5.75
C ARG A 98 25.72 -12.17 4.25
N ARG A 99 26.73 -11.29 4.09
CA ARG A 99 27.31 -10.61 2.92
C ARG A 99 27.92 -11.57 1.87
N GLU A 100 27.69 -11.29 0.59
CA GLU A 100 28.52 -11.75 -0.53
C GLU A 100 28.63 -10.65 -1.59
N ASP A 101 29.83 -10.55 -2.18
CA ASP A 101 30.07 -9.84 -3.43
C ASP A 101 29.87 -10.83 -4.60
N GLU A 102 28.97 -10.46 -5.50
CA GLU A 102 28.73 -10.86 -6.92
C GLU A 102 28.93 -12.30 -7.44
N SER A 103 29.31 -13.30 -6.63
CA SER A 103 29.37 -14.70 -7.08
C SER A 103 28.45 -15.60 -6.25
N GLN A 104 27.20 -15.72 -6.74
CA GLN A 104 26.20 -16.76 -6.45
C GLN A 104 26.45 -17.62 -5.19
N CYS A 105 26.06 -17.11 -4.01
CA CYS A 105 25.97 -17.85 -2.74
C CYS A 105 27.18 -18.78 -2.46
N GLY A 106 28.40 -18.33 -2.74
CA GLY A 106 29.62 -19.13 -2.84
C GLY A 106 30.81 -18.65 -2.01
N SER A 107 31.23 -19.52 -1.08
CA SER A 107 32.50 -19.58 -0.34
C SER A 107 32.65 -18.83 1.00
N HIS A 108 33.31 -19.54 1.92
CA HIS A 108 33.56 -19.24 3.32
C HIS A 108 34.40 -17.98 3.50
N VAL A 109 33.78 -16.89 3.92
CA VAL A 109 34.50 -15.78 4.54
C VAL A 109 33.83 -15.44 5.87
N GLU A 110 34.63 -15.25 6.91
CA GLU A 110 34.18 -14.77 8.21
C GLU A 110 33.90 -13.26 8.14
N PHE A 111 32.64 -12.88 7.99
CA PHE A 111 32.14 -11.50 7.99
C PHE A 111 31.59 -10.97 9.33
N CYS A 112 31.66 -9.65 9.52
CA CYS A 112 31.30 -8.90 10.74
C CYS A 112 29.88 -9.16 11.31
N PRO A 113 29.73 -9.10 12.66
CA PRO A 113 28.50 -9.44 13.39
C PRO A 113 27.33 -8.43 13.28
N ILE A 114 27.54 -7.25 12.71
CA ILE A 114 26.59 -6.13 12.74
C ILE A 114 25.27 -6.44 12.01
N GLY A 115 25.33 -7.23 10.93
CA GLY A 115 24.17 -7.62 10.11
C GLY A 115 23.62 -9.03 10.39
N ASP A 116 24.00 -9.66 11.50
CA ASP A 116 23.54 -10.99 11.86
C ASP A 116 22.17 -10.92 12.56
N LEU A 117 21.11 -10.94 11.76
CA LEU A 117 19.73 -10.89 12.25
C LEU A 117 19.38 -12.12 13.10
N SER A 118 19.96 -13.29 12.81
CA SER A 118 19.65 -14.54 13.50
C SER A 118 20.07 -14.57 14.98
N LYS A 119 21.11 -13.82 15.35
CA LYS A 119 21.53 -13.70 16.75
C LYS A 119 20.69 -12.70 17.54
N ARG A 120 19.88 -11.90 16.84
CA ARG A 120 19.06 -10.82 17.41
C ARG A 120 17.58 -11.14 17.42
N SER A 121 17.16 -12.14 16.65
CA SER A 121 15.80 -12.66 16.63
C SER A 121 15.79 -14.15 16.83
N SER A 122 14.65 -14.68 17.28
CA SER A 122 14.34 -16.09 17.10
C SER A 122 14.39 -16.48 15.62
N LEU A 123 14.51 -17.79 15.36
CA LEU A 123 14.41 -18.37 14.02
C LEU A 123 13.20 -17.80 13.28
N LEU A 124 13.37 -17.48 11.99
CA LEU A 124 12.28 -16.95 11.18
C LEU A 124 11.31 -18.12 10.92
N GLU A 125 10.06 -17.92 11.27
CA GLU A 125 8.99 -18.89 11.07
C GLU A 125 8.25 -18.59 9.76
N LEU A 126 7.82 -19.66 9.10
CA LEU A 126 7.02 -19.57 7.88
C LEU A 126 5.61 -19.14 8.20
N ASN A 127 4.97 -18.45 7.26
CA ASN A 127 3.60 -17.96 7.32
C ASN A 127 3.31 -17.03 8.51
N ILE A 128 4.35 -16.52 9.16
CA ILE A 128 4.23 -15.61 10.29
C ILE A 128 4.95 -14.31 9.94
N ARG A 129 4.20 -13.21 9.97
CA ARG A 129 4.78 -11.87 9.88
C ARG A 129 5.42 -11.54 11.22
N ARG A 130 6.70 -11.16 11.18
CA ARG A 130 7.42 -10.69 12.37
C ARG A 130 8.01 -9.31 12.14
N GLN A 131 8.16 -8.59 13.24
CA GLN A 131 8.69 -7.24 13.29
C GLN A 131 9.76 -7.20 14.39
N LEU A 132 10.92 -6.67 14.06
CA LEU A 132 12.08 -6.55 14.94
C LEU A 132 12.56 -5.11 14.92
N ILE A 133 13.14 -4.66 16.03
CA ILE A 133 13.80 -3.35 16.12
C ILE A 133 15.29 -3.60 16.38
N ILE A 134 16.15 -3.08 15.51
CA ILE A 134 17.60 -3.32 15.55
C ILE A 134 18.33 -1.98 15.57
N ASN A 135 19.06 -1.71 16.65
CA ASN A 135 19.64 -0.38 16.91
C ASN A 135 20.89 -0.05 16.07
N ASP A 136 21.53 -1.05 15.50
CA ASP A 136 22.84 -0.95 14.85
C ASP A 136 22.84 -1.49 13.41
N LEU A 137 21.66 -1.58 12.79
CA LEU A 137 21.52 -1.92 11.38
C LEU A 137 21.33 -0.64 10.56
N ALA A 138 22.43 -0.01 10.14
CA ALA A 138 22.36 1.24 9.40
C ALA A 138 21.79 1.03 7.98
N LEU A 139 20.85 1.87 7.54
CA LEU A 139 20.39 1.93 6.14
C LEU A 139 21.08 3.07 5.36
N SER A 140 21.91 3.88 6.01
CA SER A 140 22.66 4.98 5.41
C SER A 140 24.11 5.01 5.92
N GLY A 141 24.97 5.75 5.22
CA GLY A 141 26.38 5.89 5.57
C GLY A 141 27.26 4.68 5.19
N PRO A 142 28.53 4.65 5.64
CA PRO A 142 29.53 3.68 5.20
C PRO A 142 29.26 2.24 5.65
N LEU A 143 28.49 2.08 6.74
CA LEU A 143 28.06 0.77 7.26
C LEU A 143 26.68 0.35 6.75
N SER A 144 26.11 1.11 5.80
CA SER A 144 24.78 0.85 5.28
C SER A 144 24.63 -0.56 4.71
N VAL A 145 23.53 -1.22 5.03
CA VAL A 145 23.10 -2.47 4.38
C VAL A 145 22.28 -2.25 3.11
N SER A 146 21.97 -1.00 2.75
CA SER A 146 21.37 -0.67 1.46
C SER A 146 22.29 -1.09 0.32
N HIS A 147 21.75 -1.61 -0.78
CA HIS A 147 22.51 -2.10 -1.94
C HIS A 147 23.42 -3.29 -1.63
N ARG A 148 23.18 -3.99 -0.52
CA ARG A 148 23.84 -5.27 -0.21
C ARG A 148 22.91 -6.43 -0.51
N TRP A 149 23.31 -7.64 -0.16
CA TRP A 149 22.50 -8.83 -0.29
C TRP A 149 22.08 -9.34 1.09
N ILE A 150 20.85 -9.84 1.19
CA ILE A 150 20.40 -10.65 2.32
C ILE A 150 20.45 -12.09 1.87
N ARG A 151 21.11 -12.93 2.67
CA ARG A 151 21.05 -14.37 2.52
C ARG A 151 20.19 -15.01 3.59
N VAL A 152 19.46 -16.02 3.15
CA VAL A 152 18.45 -16.78 3.88
C VAL A 152 18.88 -18.24 3.77
N ARG A 153 18.91 -18.97 4.89
CA ARG A 153 19.28 -20.39 4.91
C ARG A 153 18.44 -21.15 5.92
N PRO A 154 18.19 -22.45 5.74
CA PRO A 154 17.59 -23.27 6.77
C PRO A 154 18.48 -23.37 8.01
N ALA A 155 17.87 -23.60 9.16
CA ALA A 155 18.60 -23.80 10.42
C ALA A 155 19.57 -25.00 10.35
N ASN A 156 19.12 -26.09 9.71
CA ASN A 156 19.78 -27.39 9.73
C ASN A 156 20.59 -27.70 8.45
N ASP A 157 20.54 -26.85 7.42
CA ASP A 157 21.19 -27.13 6.13
C ASP A 157 21.77 -25.85 5.50
N VAL A 158 23.09 -25.69 5.57
CA VAL A 158 23.78 -24.51 5.02
C VAL A 158 23.81 -24.51 3.48
N SER A 159 23.68 -25.68 2.85
CA SER A 159 23.76 -25.82 1.39
C SER A 159 22.53 -25.26 0.66
N ARG A 160 21.41 -25.13 1.38
CA ARG A 160 20.13 -24.63 0.87
C ARG A 160 19.94 -23.12 1.02
N SER A 161 20.99 -22.33 0.87
CA SER A 161 20.84 -20.87 0.95
C SER A 161 20.32 -20.22 -0.33
N GLU A 162 19.67 -19.08 -0.16
CA GLU A 162 19.29 -18.14 -1.22
C GLU A 162 19.71 -16.73 -0.81
N CYS A 163 20.07 -15.93 -1.80
CA CYS A 163 20.53 -14.57 -1.63
C CYS A 163 19.62 -13.64 -2.45
N ALA A 164 19.15 -12.53 -1.88
CA ALA A 164 18.36 -11.51 -2.56
C ALA A 164 18.98 -10.12 -2.40
N PRO A 165 18.96 -9.28 -3.43
CA PRO A 165 19.50 -7.93 -3.34
C PRO A 165 18.61 -7.06 -2.45
N VAL A 166 19.23 -6.15 -1.71
CA VAL A 166 18.58 -5.12 -0.89
C VAL A 166 18.47 -3.86 -1.73
N GLU A 167 17.26 -3.60 -2.18
CA GLU A 167 16.94 -2.48 -3.04
C GLU A 167 16.27 -1.37 -2.24
N GLU A 168 16.40 -0.14 -2.73
CA GLU A 168 15.67 0.98 -2.15
C GLU A 168 14.21 0.93 -2.59
N TRP A 169 13.31 1.02 -1.62
CA TRP A 169 11.88 1.10 -1.86
C TRP A 169 11.36 2.45 -1.40
N TYR A 170 10.23 2.84 -1.98
CA TYR A 170 9.57 4.09 -1.69
C TYR A 170 8.15 3.79 -1.24
N GLU A 171 7.56 4.68 -0.44
CA GLU A 171 6.15 4.62 -0.05
C GLU A 171 5.42 5.78 -0.69
N GLU A 172 4.49 5.49 -1.60
CA GLU A 172 3.56 6.50 -2.11
C GLU A 172 2.17 6.22 -1.54
N THR A 173 1.51 7.27 -1.07
CA THR A 173 0.14 7.19 -0.57
C THR A 173 -0.80 8.00 -1.44
N PHE A 174 -1.87 7.37 -1.92
CA PHE A 174 -2.88 8.01 -2.76
C PHE A 174 -4.29 7.55 -2.38
N ARG A 175 -5.29 8.21 -2.95
CA ARG A 175 -6.71 7.90 -2.75
C ARG A 175 -7.25 7.24 -4.00
N TRP A 176 -7.87 6.08 -3.86
CA TRP A 176 -8.45 5.34 -4.98
C TRP A 176 -9.95 5.08 -4.74
N THR A 177 -10.76 5.42 -5.74
CA THR A 177 -12.19 5.16 -5.77
C THR A 177 -12.43 3.76 -6.34
N ALA A 178 -13.10 2.92 -5.56
CA ALA A 178 -13.46 1.56 -5.96
C ALA A 178 -14.89 1.22 -5.52
N LEU A 179 -15.44 0.11 -6.01
CA LEU A 179 -16.77 -0.37 -5.63
C LEU A 179 -16.83 -0.73 -4.13
N SER A 180 -17.86 -0.25 -3.45
CA SER A 180 -18.08 -0.49 -2.01
C SER A 180 -18.36 -1.96 -1.66
N SER A 181 -18.73 -2.77 -2.66
CA SER A 181 -19.00 -4.21 -2.53
C SER A 181 -17.73 -5.07 -2.47
N ARG A 182 -16.56 -4.52 -2.84
CA ARG A 182 -15.29 -5.26 -2.81
C ARG A 182 -14.73 -5.33 -1.39
N THR A 183 -14.19 -6.49 -1.05
CA THR A 183 -13.45 -6.70 0.20
C THR A 183 -12.06 -6.08 0.10
N LEU A 184 -11.42 -5.79 1.24
CA LEU A 184 -10.08 -5.21 1.26
C LEU A 184 -9.04 -6.13 0.60
N SER A 185 -9.16 -7.45 0.78
CA SER A 185 -8.25 -8.41 0.12
C SER A 185 -8.41 -8.39 -1.40
N GLN A 186 -9.65 -8.29 -1.91
CA GLN A 186 -9.89 -8.14 -3.35
C GLN A 186 -9.27 -6.85 -3.89
N LEU A 187 -9.47 -5.72 -3.20
CA LEU A 187 -8.88 -4.43 -3.56
C LEU A 187 -7.35 -4.45 -3.54
N GLN A 188 -6.78 -5.12 -2.54
CA GLN A 188 -5.34 -5.30 -2.39
C GLN A 188 -4.74 -6.10 -3.55
N ASN A 189 -5.35 -7.25 -3.87
CA ASN A 189 -4.90 -8.12 -4.96
C ASN A 189 -5.02 -7.44 -6.32
N GLU A 190 -6.14 -6.74 -6.56
CA GLU A 190 -6.35 -6.01 -7.80
C GLU A 190 -5.33 -4.89 -8.01
N LEU A 191 -5.07 -4.10 -6.97
CA LEU A 191 -4.02 -3.08 -7.05
C LEU A 191 -2.66 -3.72 -7.28
N ALA A 192 -2.36 -4.81 -6.59
CA ALA A 192 -1.09 -5.49 -6.74
C ALA A 192 -0.87 -5.95 -8.18
N GLU A 193 -1.88 -6.56 -8.78
CA GLU A 193 -1.89 -6.95 -10.20
C GLU A 193 -1.67 -5.75 -11.12
N ARG A 194 -2.40 -4.64 -10.91
CA ARG A 194 -2.26 -3.42 -11.75
C ARG A 194 -0.88 -2.79 -11.67
N PHE A 195 -0.24 -2.84 -10.51
CA PHE A 195 1.10 -2.30 -10.31
C PHE A 195 2.21 -3.31 -10.63
N GLY A 196 1.88 -4.56 -10.94
CA GLY A 196 2.89 -5.63 -11.12
C GLY A 196 3.69 -5.89 -9.84
N VAL A 197 3.05 -5.71 -8.68
CA VAL A 197 3.64 -5.94 -7.36
C VAL A 197 2.90 -7.06 -6.65
N GLU A 198 3.46 -7.49 -5.52
CA GLU A 198 2.80 -8.46 -4.67
C GLU A 198 1.74 -7.81 -3.77
N PRO A 199 0.66 -8.51 -3.37
CA PRO A 199 -0.43 -7.97 -2.54
C PRO A 199 0.05 -7.20 -1.32
N PHE A 200 1.09 -7.69 -0.67
CA PHE A 200 1.63 -7.06 0.53
C PHE A 200 2.27 -5.68 0.33
N GLN A 201 2.70 -5.37 -0.88
CA GLN A 201 3.27 -4.07 -1.23
C GLN A 201 2.18 -3.00 -1.26
N VAL A 202 0.92 -3.43 -1.26
CA VAL A 202 -0.26 -2.59 -1.21
C VAL A 202 -0.87 -2.68 0.19
N ALA A 203 -0.96 -1.55 0.87
CA ALA A 203 -1.73 -1.40 2.09
C ALA A 203 -3.03 -0.65 1.79
N VAL A 204 -4.16 -1.33 1.93
CA VAL A 204 -5.50 -0.73 1.82
C VAL A 204 -6.00 -0.43 3.22
N TYR A 205 -6.24 0.84 3.53
CA TYR A 205 -6.73 1.23 4.84
C TYR A 205 -8.24 0.99 4.96
N TYR A 206 -8.67 0.50 6.13
CA TYR A 206 -10.09 0.25 6.44
C TYR A 206 -10.96 1.51 6.41
N ASN A 207 -10.36 2.67 6.65
CA ASN A 207 -11.08 3.95 6.64
C ASN A 207 -11.42 4.31 5.20
N ARG A 208 -12.72 4.22 4.87
CA ARG A 208 -13.26 4.56 3.56
C ARG A 208 -14.21 5.75 3.63
N GLU A 209 -14.18 6.58 2.59
CA GLU A 209 -15.11 7.67 2.38
C GLU A 209 -16.18 7.20 1.38
N LEU A 210 -17.45 7.14 1.78
CA LEU A 210 -18.51 6.72 0.87
C LEU A 210 -18.80 7.81 -0.17
N ILE A 211 -18.79 7.45 -1.45
CA ILE A 211 -19.25 8.27 -2.57
C ILE A 211 -20.53 7.65 -3.11
N GLY A 212 -21.66 8.26 -2.76
CA GLY A 212 -22.98 7.74 -3.12
C GLY A 212 -23.25 6.34 -2.55
N SER A 213 -24.08 5.57 -3.25
CA SER A 213 -24.51 4.24 -2.80
C SER A 213 -23.59 3.09 -3.24
N ARG A 214 -22.71 3.32 -4.22
CA ARG A 214 -21.97 2.25 -4.92
C ARG A 214 -20.46 2.28 -4.74
N CYS A 215 -19.89 3.44 -4.39
CA CYS A 215 -18.45 3.62 -4.40
C CYS A 215 -17.91 4.09 -3.06
N SER A 216 -16.63 3.79 -2.85
CA SER A 216 -15.88 4.17 -1.67
C SER A 216 -14.51 4.64 -2.11
N ILE A 217 -14.01 5.70 -1.49
CA ILE A 217 -12.62 6.10 -1.59
C ILE A 217 -11.84 5.39 -0.50
N TYR A 218 -10.82 4.66 -0.93
CA TYR A 218 -9.85 4.02 -0.05
C TYR A 218 -8.55 4.83 -0.05
N ARG A 219 -7.94 4.95 1.12
CA ARG A 219 -6.54 5.36 1.20
C ARG A 219 -5.69 4.14 0.91
N ILE A 220 -4.73 4.28 0.01
CA ILE A 220 -3.81 3.23 -0.42
C ILE A 220 -2.39 3.69 -0.13
N THR A 221 -1.55 2.83 0.42
CA THR A 221 -0.10 3.02 0.45
C THR A 221 0.57 1.92 -0.36
N LEU A 222 1.36 2.29 -1.36
CA LEU A 222 2.13 1.40 -2.20
C LEU A 222 3.61 1.47 -1.80
N THR A 223 4.21 0.33 -1.45
CA THR A 223 5.64 0.18 -1.18
C THR A 223 6.32 -0.56 -2.32
N ALA A 224 7.07 0.13 -3.19
CA ALA A 224 7.74 -0.50 -4.33
C ALA A 224 9.00 0.26 -4.76
N SER A 225 9.74 -0.26 -5.74
CA SER A 225 10.85 0.49 -6.35
C SER A 225 10.32 1.74 -7.07
N LYS A 226 11.22 2.69 -7.33
CA LYS A 226 10.87 3.97 -7.97
C LYS A 226 10.29 3.77 -9.37
N GLU A 227 10.84 2.83 -10.12
CA GLU A 227 10.43 2.49 -11.48
C GLU A 227 9.00 1.93 -11.48
N VAL A 228 8.73 0.96 -10.61
CA VAL A 228 7.41 0.33 -10.49
C VAL A 228 6.35 1.36 -10.09
N GLN A 229 6.66 2.25 -9.14
CA GLN A 229 5.75 3.33 -8.77
C GLN A 229 5.50 4.28 -9.93
N ALA A 230 6.55 4.73 -10.61
CA ALA A 230 6.42 5.66 -11.74
C ALA A 230 5.56 5.07 -12.87
N SER A 231 5.81 3.80 -13.23
CA SER A 231 5.05 3.09 -14.25
C SER A 231 3.59 2.92 -13.85
N GLY A 232 3.29 2.41 -12.65
CA GLY A 232 1.90 2.18 -12.26
C GLY A 232 1.13 3.48 -11.98
N LEU A 233 1.77 4.50 -11.40
CA LEU A 233 1.11 5.79 -11.15
C LEU A 233 0.86 6.59 -12.43
N SER A 234 1.59 6.33 -13.52
CA SER A 234 1.31 6.92 -14.82
C SER A 234 -0.05 6.48 -15.40
N LEU A 235 -0.55 5.31 -14.96
CA LEU A 235 -1.86 4.78 -15.33
C LEU A 235 -2.99 5.27 -14.40
N PHE A 236 -2.65 6.06 -13.38
CA PHE A 236 -3.57 6.51 -12.34
C PHE A 236 -3.90 8.00 -12.48
N ASN A 237 -5.19 8.31 -12.69
CA ASN A 237 -5.67 9.68 -12.66
C ASN A 237 -5.81 10.15 -11.20
N ARG A 238 -4.86 10.98 -10.74
CA ARG A 238 -4.84 11.52 -9.37
C ARG A 238 -6.04 12.41 -9.06
N GLU A 239 -6.53 13.17 -10.03
CA GLU A 239 -7.65 14.10 -9.85
C GLU A 239 -8.97 13.35 -9.70
N GLU A 240 -9.21 12.39 -10.59
CA GLU A 240 -10.42 11.56 -10.58
C GLU A 240 -10.33 10.39 -9.58
N ARG A 241 -9.15 10.17 -8.99
CA ARG A 241 -8.88 9.10 -8.00
C ARG A 241 -9.17 7.71 -8.55
N ARG A 242 -8.92 7.45 -9.84
CA ARG A 242 -9.20 6.17 -10.51
C ARG A 242 -8.16 5.86 -11.58
N PHE A 243 -8.07 4.62 -12.02
CA PHE A 243 -7.24 4.29 -13.17
C PHE A 243 -7.93 4.69 -14.47
N TYR A 244 -7.14 5.02 -15.49
CA TYR A 244 -7.69 5.35 -16.81
C TYR A 244 -8.48 4.18 -17.44
N SER A 245 -8.15 2.95 -17.06
CA SER A 245 -8.88 1.74 -17.48
C SER A 245 -10.23 1.55 -16.79
N ASP A 246 -10.55 2.33 -15.75
CA ASP A 246 -11.79 2.21 -14.99
C ASP A 246 -12.96 3.00 -15.66
N GLU A 247 -13.16 2.82 -16.97
CA GLU A 247 -14.18 3.55 -17.74
C GLU A 247 -15.62 3.32 -17.22
N GLU A 248 -15.87 2.15 -16.62
CA GLU A 248 -17.18 1.76 -16.09
C GLU A 248 -17.46 2.25 -14.67
N LEU A 249 -16.46 2.80 -13.97
CA LEU A 249 -16.64 3.29 -12.59
C LEU A 249 -17.34 4.65 -12.59
N ARG A 250 -18.64 4.66 -12.89
CA ARG A 250 -19.52 5.82 -12.77
C ARG A 250 -19.98 5.99 -11.33
N CYS A 251 -19.07 6.45 -10.48
CA CYS A 251 -19.36 6.87 -9.12
C CYS A 251 -19.91 8.29 -9.15
N SER A 252 -21.16 8.45 -9.57
CA SER A 252 -21.79 9.77 -9.57
C SER A 252 -22.09 10.23 -8.14
N ASN A 253 -21.77 11.50 -7.86
CA ASN A 253 -22.20 12.24 -6.68
C ASN A 253 -23.60 12.83 -6.84
N ASP A 254 -24.39 12.43 -7.84
CA ASP A 254 -25.71 12.99 -8.13
C ASP A 254 -26.76 12.53 -7.12
N THR A 255 -26.61 12.99 -5.88
CA THR A 255 -27.70 13.15 -4.92
C THR A 255 -27.57 14.52 -4.25
N ALA A 256 -27.54 15.60 -5.06
CA ALA A 256 -27.83 16.97 -4.58
C ALA A 256 -28.25 18.01 -5.64
N ALA A 257 -28.45 17.65 -6.92
CA ALA A 257 -28.92 18.61 -7.95
C ALA A 257 -29.88 18.03 -9.00
N ALA A 258 -30.53 16.89 -8.74
CA ALA A 258 -31.47 16.25 -9.67
C ALA A 258 -32.90 16.12 -9.09
N HIS A 259 -33.28 16.98 -8.15
CA HIS A 259 -34.67 17.22 -7.77
C HIS A 259 -34.98 18.71 -7.97
N LEU A 260 -34.84 19.19 -9.21
CA LEU A 260 -35.53 20.33 -9.83
C LEU A 260 -34.85 20.66 -11.18
N SER A 261 -34.84 19.68 -12.09
CA SER A 261 -34.81 20.00 -13.51
C SER A 261 -35.84 19.10 -14.19
N SER A 262 -36.89 19.78 -14.60
CA SER A 262 -38.10 19.30 -15.25
C SER A 262 -37.92 18.06 -16.13
N SER A 263 -38.84 17.13 -15.92
CA SER A 263 -39.49 16.38 -17.00
C SER A 263 -40.01 17.34 -18.08
N THR A 264 -39.15 17.71 -19.04
CA THR A 264 -39.44 18.20 -20.39
C THR A 264 -38.16 17.87 -21.18
N ASN A 265 -38.09 17.28 -22.35
CA ASN A 265 -39.03 16.93 -23.39
C ASN A 265 -38.36 15.79 -24.18
N ARG A 266 -38.93 14.58 -24.19
CA ARG A 266 -38.67 13.61 -25.28
C ARG A 266 -39.85 13.52 -26.27
N GLY A 267 -40.89 14.34 -26.04
CA GLY A 267 -42.05 14.46 -26.94
C GLY A 267 -41.95 15.59 -27.98
N PHE A 268 -41.11 16.62 -27.77
CA PHE A 268 -41.09 17.78 -28.69
C PHE A 268 -40.21 17.59 -29.94
N ASP A 269 -39.22 16.70 -29.93
CA ASP A 269 -38.38 16.48 -31.12
C ASP A 269 -39.13 15.74 -32.23
N ILE A 270 -40.12 14.91 -31.91
CA ILE A 270 -40.95 14.25 -32.93
C ILE A 270 -41.94 15.25 -33.57
N PHE A 271 -42.50 16.18 -32.78
CA PHE A 271 -43.41 17.21 -33.30
C PHE A 271 -42.68 18.28 -34.14
N ALA A 272 -41.45 18.65 -33.78
CA ALA A 272 -40.67 19.62 -34.56
C ALA A 272 -40.28 19.08 -35.95
N ILE A 273 -39.97 17.78 -36.05
CA ILE A 273 -39.67 17.12 -37.33
C ILE A 273 -40.94 16.96 -38.18
N ALA A 274 -42.07 16.56 -37.56
CA ALA A 274 -43.34 16.44 -38.26
C ALA A 274 -43.87 17.78 -38.79
N TYR A 275 -43.72 18.87 -38.01
CA TYR A 275 -44.17 20.20 -38.42
C TYR A 275 -43.32 20.78 -39.56
N ARG A 276 -42.00 20.54 -39.56
CA ARG A 276 -41.12 20.94 -40.67
C ARG A 276 -41.41 20.18 -41.96
N LEU A 277 -41.77 18.90 -41.88
CA LEU A 277 -42.18 18.11 -43.04
C LEU A 277 -43.54 18.56 -43.61
N LEU A 278 -44.48 18.94 -42.75
CA LEU A 278 -45.78 19.48 -43.16
C LEU A 278 -45.66 20.83 -43.87
N ILE A 279 -44.83 21.74 -43.36
CA ILE A 279 -44.56 23.03 -44.03
C ILE A 279 -43.92 22.81 -45.41
N PHE A 280 -42.94 21.91 -45.50
CA PHE A 280 -42.30 21.59 -46.78
C PHE A 280 -43.28 20.99 -47.80
N ALA A 281 -44.17 20.09 -47.37
CA ALA A 281 -45.18 19.50 -48.25
C ALA A 281 -46.18 20.56 -48.77
N SER A 282 -46.60 21.49 -47.92
CA SER A 282 -47.49 22.59 -48.33
C SER A 282 -46.84 23.59 -49.29
N ALA A 283 -45.54 23.86 -49.15
CA ALA A 283 -44.82 24.74 -50.07
C ALA A 283 -44.64 24.12 -51.46
N VAL A 284 -44.38 22.81 -51.53
CA VAL A 284 -44.25 22.08 -52.81
C VAL A 284 -45.58 21.97 -53.56
N LEU A 285 -46.70 21.83 -52.84
CA LEU A 285 -48.04 21.84 -53.45
C LEU A 285 -48.44 23.22 -53.99
N PHE A 286 -48.02 24.30 -53.32
CA PHE A 286 -48.32 25.67 -53.77
C PHE A 286 -47.54 26.04 -55.04
N LEU A 287 -46.28 25.60 -55.16
CA LEU A 287 -45.44 25.81 -56.36
C LEU A 287 -45.86 24.97 -57.57
N ARG A 288 -46.71 23.95 -57.40
CA ARG A 288 -47.22 23.12 -58.51
C ARG A 288 -48.52 23.64 -59.13
N ASN A 289 -49.19 24.60 -58.49
CA ASN A 289 -50.45 25.19 -58.94
C ASN A 289 -50.32 26.65 -59.40
N LEU A 290 -49.09 27.14 -59.55
CA LEU A 290 -48.71 28.37 -60.26
C LEU A 290 -48.10 27.98 -61.61
#